data_AF-A0A970DJJ0-F1
#
_entry.id   AF-A0A970DJJ0-F1
#
_cell.length_a   1.000
_cell.length_b   1.000
_cell.length_c   1.000
_cell.angle_alpha   90.00
_cell.angle_beta   90.00
_cell.angle_gamma   90.00
#
_symmetry.space_group_name_H-M   'P 1'
#
loop_
_entity.id
_entity.type
_entity.pdbx_description
1 polymer ?
#
loop_
_entity_poly.entity_id
_entity_poly.type
_entity_poly.pdbx_seq_one_letter_code
_entity_poly.pdbx_strand_id
1 'polypeptide(L)'
;MINNHIKKLIFVLLLMLTVYVTYLALPFILSLLKFALFLLMPFLIAFTVAFILQPLVSAIQVRVSKRWLAVAIVVAVFVIAAVLATSSVLPYLMREIRVLVEKMPEITAEIEAICDRFAQQFDFLPDNYRPTFRNISAFFSRHMKNLSSLPGIIIDKIISYVSYFVLVPMILIYFLLDYEKILCSVRRRLIDSGRIHFKNYLGELNQTISSYVRGSFLVMVILTLVCTIVFLVIGLDFAVFFAIVIAVTNVIPYLGPYIGAAFPVLYALITSP
;
A
#
# COMPACT_ATOMS: atom_id res chain seq x y z
N MET A 1 31.68 -40.14 -36.75
CA MET A 1 31.51 -39.70 -35.35
C MET A 1 31.73 -38.20 -35.28
N ILE A 2 30.72 -37.41 -34.89
CA ILE A 2 30.86 -35.95 -34.77
C ILE A 2 31.92 -35.63 -33.69
N ASN A 3 32.91 -34.81 -34.04
CA ASN A 3 33.99 -34.38 -33.14
C ASN A 3 33.39 -33.70 -31.88
N ASN A 4 33.91 -34.03 -30.70
CA ASN A 4 33.44 -33.46 -29.43
C ASN A 4 33.49 -31.92 -29.38
N HIS A 5 34.41 -31.30 -30.13
CA HIS A 5 34.46 -29.84 -30.28
C HIS A 5 33.24 -29.27 -31.02
N ILE A 6 32.75 -29.96 -32.06
CA ILE A 6 31.56 -29.55 -32.82
C ILE A 6 30.31 -29.67 -31.95
N LYS A 7 30.20 -30.74 -31.15
CA LYS A 7 29.07 -30.89 -30.20
C LYS A 7 29.04 -29.77 -29.16
N LYS A 8 30.21 -29.38 -28.61
CA LYS A 8 30.32 -28.24 -27.68
C LYS A 8 29.93 -26.92 -28.34
N LEU A 9 30.37 -26.68 -29.58
CA LEU A 9 30.01 -25.46 -30.31
C LEU A 9 28.49 -25.38 -30.56
N ILE A 10 27.88 -26.47 -31.03
CA ILE A 10 26.43 -26.53 -31.25
C ILE A 10 25.67 -26.30 -29.94
N PHE A 11 26.12 -26.90 -28.83
CA PHE A 11 25.51 -26.69 -27.53
C PHE A 11 25.59 -25.23 -27.08
N VAL A 12 26.76 -24.59 -27.23
CA VAL A 12 26.94 -23.16 -26.88
C VAL A 12 26.05 -22.27 -27.76
N LEU A 13 25.96 -22.54 -29.06
CA LEU A 13 25.10 -21.79 -29.97
C LEU A 13 23.61 -21.96 -29.64
N LEU A 14 23.16 -23.18 -29.33
CA LEU A 14 21.79 -23.44 -28.90
C LEU A 14 21.48 -22.74 -27.55
N LEU A 15 22.43 -22.74 -26.62
CA LEU A 15 22.27 -22.06 -25.33
C LEU A 15 22.23 -20.53 -25.50
N MET A 16 23.06 -19.96 -26.38
CA MET A 16 22.99 -18.54 -26.72
C MET A 16 21.66 -18.18 -27.39
N LEU A 17 21.17 -19.02 -28.29
CA LEU A 17 19.88 -18.82 -28.96
C LEU A 17 18.71 -18.88 -27.97
N THR A 18 18.69 -19.83 -27.04
CA THR A 18 17.62 -19.92 -26.03
C THR A 18 17.64 -18.74 -25.08
N VAL A 19 18.82 -18.29 -24.63
CA VAL A 19 18.95 -17.08 -23.80
C VAL A 19 18.48 -15.84 -24.56
N TYR A 20 18.85 -15.69 -25.84
CA TYR A 20 18.44 -14.56 -26.67
C TYR A 20 16.93 -14.53 -26.90
N VAL A 21 16.31 -15.68 -27.25
CA VAL A 21 14.85 -15.79 -27.41
C VAL A 21 14.13 -15.50 -26.09
N THR A 22 14.66 -15.98 -24.96
CA THR A 22 14.08 -15.70 -23.63
C THR A 22 14.16 -14.21 -23.29
N TYR A 23 15.29 -13.56 -23.57
CA TYR A 23 15.45 -12.11 -23.39
C TYR A 23 14.45 -11.31 -24.22
N LEU A 24 14.22 -11.71 -25.48
CA LEU A 24 13.24 -11.08 -26.36
C LEU A 24 11.79 -11.31 -25.90
N ALA A 25 11.48 -12.51 -25.38
CA ALA A 25 10.14 -12.88 -24.93
C ALA A 25 9.79 -12.30 -23.54
N LEU A 26 10.78 -12.05 -22.69
CA LEU A 26 10.60 -11.55 -21.33
C LEU A 26 9.74 -10.27 -21.24
N PRO A 27 9.97 -9.19 -22.02
CA PRO A 27 9.12 -8.00 -21.94
C PRO A 27 7.67 -8.27 -22.34
N PHE A 28 7.44 -9.15 -23.31
CA PHE A 28 6.09 -9.55 -23.71
C PHE A 28 5.39 -10.33 -22.58
N ILE A 29 6.07 -11.31 -21.98
CA ILE A 29 5.54 -12.08 -20.84
C ILE A 29 5.24 -11.15 -19.65
N LEU A 30 6.15 -10.22 -19.33
CA LEU A 30 5.95 -9.24 -18.26
C LEU A 30 4.78 -8.30 -18.55
N SER A 31 4.60 -7.88 -19.80
CA SER A 31 3.45 -7.06 -20.22
C SER A 31 2.13 -7.83 -20.07
N LEU A 32 2.09 -9.07 -20.53
CA LEU A 32 0.93 -9.95 -20.40
C LEU A 32 0.58 -10.19 -18.93
N LEU A 33 1.59 -10.42 -18.09
CA LEU A 33 1.42 -10.62 -16.65
C LEU A 33 0.88 -9.35 -15.97
N LYS A 34 1.42 -8.16 -16.32
CA LYS A 34 0.92 -6.87 -15.81
C LYS A 34 -0.54 -6.64 -16.21
N PHE A 35 -0.89 -6.95 -17.46
CA PHE A 35 -2.25 -6.82 -17.96
C PHE A 35 -3.21 -7.79 -17.24
N ALA A 36 -2.81 -9.05 -17.07
CA ALA A 36 -3.59 -10.03 -16.32
C ALA A 36 -3.77 -9.60 -14.85
N LEU A 37 -2.72 -9.12 -14.18
CA LEU A 37 -2.83 -8.58 -12.82
C LEU A 37 -3.78 -7.38 -12.77
N PHE A 38 -3.68 -6.44 -13.71
CA PHE A 38 -4.56 -5.28 -13.79
C PHE A 38 -6.04 -5.68 -13.88
N LEU A 39 -6.36 -6.68 -14.70
CA LEU A 39 -7.73 -7.21 -14.81
C LEU A 39 -8.19 -7.96 -13.54
N LEU A 40 -7.27 -8.57 -12.79
CA LEU A 40 -7.57 -9.30 -11.55
C LEU A 40 -7.62 -8.40 -10.32
N MET A 41 -7.05 -7.19 -10.35
CA MET A 41 -7.07 -6.25 -9.23
C MET A 41 -8.46 -5.98 -8.63
N PRO A 42 -9.54 -5.73 -9.39
CA PRO A 42 -10.85 -5.48 -8.78
C PRO A 42 -11.37 -6.70 -8.02
N PHE A 43 -11.06 -7.92 -8.48
CA PHE A 43 -11.39 -9.16 -7.80
C PHE A 43 -10.59 -9.32 -6.51
N LEU A 44 -9.27 -9.05 -6.54
CA LEU A 44 -8.44 -9.11 -5.34
C LEU A 44 -8.91 -8.11 -4.28
N ILE A 45 -9.18 -6.88 -4.67
CA ILE A 45 -9.69 -5.84 -3.76
C ILE A 45 -11.03 -6.26 -3.17
N ALA A 46 -12.00 -6.65 -4.01
CA ALA A 46 -13.32 -7.09 -3.56
C ALA A 46 -13.23 -8.32 -2.63
N PHE A 47 -12.33 -9.26 -2.91
CA PHE A 47 -12.09 -10.43 -2.09
C PHE A 47 -11.54 -10.03 -0.71
N THR A 48 -10.50 -9.20 -0.66
CA THR A 48 -9.94 -8.71 0.61
C THR A 48 -10.99 -7.95 1.44
N VAL A 49 -11.78 -7.08 0.80
CA VAL A 49 -12.87 -6.36 1.47
C VAL A 49 -13.95 -7.33 1.96
N ALA A 50 -14.32 -8.34 1.17
CA ALA A 50 -15.27 -9.37 1.58
C ALA A 50 -14.80 -10.10 2.84
N PHE A 51 -13.51 -10.44 2.93
CA PHE A 51 -12.91 -11.06 4.11
C PHE A 51 -13.03 -10.20 5.37
N ILE A 52 -12.89 -8.89 5.23
CA ILE A 52 -13.04 -7.95 6.34
C ILE A 52 -14.51 -7.80 6.76
N LEU A 53 -15.42 -7.70 5.79
CA LEU A 53 -16.85 -7.43 6.04
C LEU A 53 -17.67 -8.67 6.38
N GLN A 54 -17.21 -9.89 6.06
CA GLN A 54 -17.97 -11.12 6.28
C GLN A 54 -18.48 -11.30 7.72
N PRO A 55 -17.71 -11.01 8.79
CA PRO A 55 -18.23 -11.12 10.16
C PRO A 55 -19.41 -10.19 10.45
N LEU A 56 -19.41 -8.99 9.84
CA LEU A 56 -20.52 -8.03 9.95
C LEU A 56 -21.77 -8.59 9.26
N VAL A 57 -21.60 -9.18 8.08
CA VAL A 57 -22.70 -9.86 7.37
C VAL A 57 -23.26 -11.01 8.22
N SER A 58 -22.40 -11.88 8.75
CA SER A 58 -22.81 -12.99 9.62
C SER A 58 -23.53 -12.49 10.89
N ALA A 59 -23.06 -11.42 11.52
CA ALA A 59 -23.68 -10.84 12.71
C ALA A 59 -25.07 -10.25 12.43
N ILE A 60 -25.25 -9.56 11.30
CA ILE A 60 -26.56 -9.01 10.88
C ILE A 60 -27.50 -10.12 10.40
N GLN A 61 -26.96 -11.16 9.76
CA GLN A 61 -27.74 -12.30 9.26
C GLN A 61 -28.51 -13.00 10.40
N VAL A 62 -27.95 -13.04 11.62
CA VAL A 62 -28.64 -13.59 12.79
C VAL A 62 -29.96 -12.86 13.07
N ARG A 63 -30.05 -11.55 12.79
CA ARG A 63 -31.25 -10.73 13.03
C ARG A 63 -32.23 -10.67 11.85
N VAL A 64 -31.71 -10.62 10.62
CA VAL A 64 -32.54 -10.41 9.40
C VAL A 64 -32.93 -11.73 8.72
N SER A 65 -32.33 -12.86 9.14
CA SER A 65 -32.53 -14.24 8.67
C SER A 65 -32.18 -14.52 7.21
N LYS A 66 -32.41 -13.59 6.28
CA LYS A 66 -32.06 -13.73 4.86
C LYS A 66 -30.68 -13.13 4.59
N ARG A 67 -29.74 -13.97 4.10
CA ARG A 67 -28.35 -13.57 3.81
C ARG A 67 -28.25 -12.38 2.86
N TRP A 68 -29.05 -12.36 1.79
CA TRP A 68 -28.99 -11.28 0.80
C TRP A 68 -29.37 -9.91 1.37
N LEU A 69 -30.28 -9.85 2.36
CA LEU A 69 -30.61 -8.63 3.07
C LEU A 69 -29.45 -8.17 3.96
N ALA A 70 -28.81 -9.09 4.69
CA ALA A 70 -27.63 -8.78 5.49
C ALA A 70 -26.48 -8.25 4.63
N VAL A 71 -26.24 -8.86 3.45
CA VAL A 71 -25.25 -8.38 2.47
C VAL A 71 -25.63 -7.00 1.96
N ALA A 72 -26.87 -6.77 1.56
CA ALA A 72 -27.32 -5.48 1.06
C ALA A 72 -27.12 -4.35 2.08
N ILE A 73 -27.46 -4.59 3.36
CA ILE A 73 -27.26 -3.63 4.44
C ILE A 73 -25.77 -3.33 4.64
N VAL A 74 -24.93 -4.37 4.77
CA VAL A 74 -23.50 -4.19 5.02
C VAL A 74 -22.81 -3.49 3.86
N VAL A 75 -23.10 -3.89 2.63
CA VAL A 75 -22.51 -3.27 1.43
C VAL A 75 -22.99 -1.83 1.27
N ALA A 76 -24.28 -1.54 1.51
CA ALA A 76 -24.78 -0.17 1.45
C ALA A 76 -24.08 0.73 2.47
N VAL A 77 -23.99 0.30 3.73
CA VAL A 77 -23.29 1.04 4.78
C VAL A 77 -21.81 1.23 4.44
N PHE A 78 -21.14 0.18 3.95
CA PHE A 78 -19.74 0.24 3.54
C PHE A 78 -19.51 1.21 2.38
N VAL A 79 -20.32 1.15 1.33
CA VAL A 79 -20.22 2.03 0.16
C VAL A 79 -20.49 3.48 0.56
N ILE A 80 -21.52 3.75 1.36
CA ILE A 80 -21.82 5.09 1.87
C ILE A 80 -20.64 5.62 2.70
N ALA A 81 -20.13 4.82 3.64
CA ALA A 81 -18.99 5.21 4.47
C ALA A 81 -17.73 5.47 3.62
N ALA A 82 -17.44 4.62 2.63
CA ALA A 82 -16.29 4.77 1.74
C ALA A 82 -16.40 6.02 0.85
N VAL A 83 -17.59 6.31 0.33
CA VAL A 83 -17.86 7.54 -0.45
C VAL A 83 -17.68 8.77 0.44
N LEU A 84 -18.28 8.81 1.62
CA LEU A 84 -18.16 9.94 2.55
C LEU A 84 -16.72 10.16 3.03
N ALA A 85 -16.02 9.08 3.36
CA ALA A 85 -14.62 9.14 3.75
C ALA A 85 -13.76 9.68 2.60
N THR A 86 -13.96 9.17 1.38
CA THR A 86 -13.18 9.60 0.22
C THR A 86 -13.51 11.05 -0.17
N SER A 87 -14.78 11.45 -0.17
CA SER A 87 -15.19 12.82 -0.52
C SER A 87 -14.74 13.87 0.48
N SER A 88 -14.47 13.48 1.74
CA SER A 88 -14.10 14.41 2.81
C SER A 88 -12.59 14.39 3.10
N VAL A 89 -12.01 13.19 3.32
CA VAL A 89 -10.61 13.02 3.70
C VAL A 89 -9.69 13.30 2.53
N LEU A 90 -10.04 12.85 1.32
CA LEU A 90 -9.17 13.02 0.16
C LEU A 90 -8.89 14.51 -0.18
N PRO A 91 -9.89 15.40 -0.35
CA PRO A 91 -9.59 16.80 -0.66
C PRO A 91 -8.83 17.49 0.48
N TYR A 92 -9.10 17.10 1.73
CA TYR A 92 -8.37 17.58 2.88
C TYR A 92 -6.88 17.18 2.79
N LEU A 93 -6.58 15.90 2.52
CA LEU A 93 -5.21 15.44 2.29
C LEU A 93 -4.54 16.11 1.09
N MET A 94 -5.29 16.36 0.00
CA MET A 94 -4.74 17.05 -1.16
C MET A 94 -4.32 18.48 -0.81
N ARG A 95 -5.07 19.15 0.07
CA ARG A 95 -4.70 20.47 0.59
C ARG A 95 -3.47 20.39 1.48
N GLU A 96 -3.41 19.44 2.41
CA GLU A 96 -2.25 19.24 3.28
C GLU A 96 -0.97 18.97 2.48
N ILE A 97 -1.02 18.12 1.45
CA ILE A 97 0.13 17.86 0.57
C ILE A 97 0.56 19.13 -0.17
N ARG A 98 -0.37 19.95 -0.67
CA ARG A 98 -0.02 21.21 -1.36
C ARG A 98 0.67 22.19 -0.42
N VAL A 99 0.11 22.40 0.77
CA VAL A 99 0.70 23.30 1.76
C VAL A 99 2.07 22.78 2.24
N LEU A 100 2.24 21.47 2.39
CA LEU A 100 3.53 20.86 2.70
C LEU A 100 4.56 21.14 1.60
N VAL A 101 4.18 20.99 0.32
CA VAL A 101 5.02 21.30 -0.83
C VAL A 101 5.39 22.79 -0.88
N GLU A 102 4.45 23.68 -0.56
CA GLU A 102 4.70 25.13 -0.50
C GLU A 102 5.66 25.51 0.64
N LYS A 103 5.58 24.83 1.79
CA LYS A 103 6.51 25.00 2.92
C LYS A 103 7.88 24.32 2.74
N MET A 104 8.05 23.43 1.75
CA MET A 104 9.31 22.69 1.57
C MET A 104 10.56 23.58 1.47
N PRO A 105 10.57 24.70 0.72
CA PRO A 105 11.74 25.57 0.66
C PRO A 105 12.16 26.12 2.03
N GLU A 106 11.20 26.51 2.87
CA GLU A 106 11.44 26.99 4.23
C GLU A 106 12.03 25.87 5.11
N ILE A 107 11.41 24.68 5.08
CA ILE A 107 11.90 23.49 5.79
C ILE A 107 13.34 23.15 5.37
N THR A 108 13.66 23.24 4.07
CA THR A 108 15.02 22.97 3.59
C THR A 108 16.03 24.01 4.07
N ALA A 109 15.64 25.28 4.15
CA ALA A 109 16.52 26.33 4.66
C ALA A 109 16.79 26.16 6.16
N GLU A 110 15.81 25.74 6.95
CA GLU A 110 15.98 25.43 8.37
C GLU A 110 16.90 24.22 8.58
N ILE A 111 16.74 23.16 7.78
CA ILE A 111 17.65 22.00 7.79
C ILE A 111 19.08 22.45 7.49
N GLU A 112 19.29 23.26 6.44
CA GLU A 112 20.61 23.78 6.10
C GLU A 112 21.21 24.60 7.26
N ALA A 113 20.41 25.45 7.91
CA ALA A 113 20.86 26.21 9.07
C ALA A 113 21.20 25.35 10.31
N ILE A 114 20.49 24.24 10.53
CA ILE A 114 20.82 23.27 11.60
C ILE A 114 22.12 22.55 11.25
N CYS A 115 22.26 22.10 10.00
CA CYS A 115 23.46 21.46 9.48
C CYS A 115 24.68 22.36 9.57
N ASP A 116 24.56 23.65 9.23
CA ASP A 116 25.64 24.63 9.32
C ASP A 116 26.04 24.88 10.77
N ARG A 117 25.07 25.04 11.69
CA ARG A 117 25.35 25.15 13.13
C ARG A 117 26.05 23.92 13.69
N PHE A 118 25.67 22.73 13.23
CA PHE A 118 26.34 21.50 13.60
C PHE A 118 27.77 21.43 13.04
N ALA A 119 27.96 21.82 11.78
CA ALA A 119 29.28 21.85 11.14
C ALA A 119 30.24 22.83 11.83
N GLN A 120 29.74 23.98 12.32
CA GLN A 120 30.52 24.94 13.10
C GLN A 120 31.08 24.36 14.41
N GLN A 121 30.46 23.33 15.00
CA GLN A 121 31.04 22.64 16.16
C GLN A 121 32.36 21.93 15.83
N PHE A 122 32.63 21.70 14.55
CA PHE A 122 33.84 21.08 14.01
C PHE A 122 34.78 22.07 13.34
N ASP A 123 34.68 23.36 13.65
CA ASP A 123 35.59 24.39 13.11
C ASP A 123 37.07 24.13 13.43
N PHE A 124 37.36 23.27 14.41
CA PHE A 124 38.71 22.79 14.73
C PHE A 124 39.29 21.81 13.69
N LEU A 125 38.46 21.22 12.81
CA LEU A 125 38.90 20.35 11.72
C LEU A 125 39.24 21.18 10.46
N PRO A 126 40.25 20.77 9.67
CA PRO A 126 40.48 21.34 8.34
C PRO A 126 39.26 21.15 7.44
N ASP A 127 39.00 22.08 6.51
CA ASP A 127 37.78 22.12 5.67
C ASP A 127 37.45 20.78 4.98
N ASN A 128 38.46 20.01 4.57
CA ASN A 128 38.30 18.71 3.91
C ASN A 128 37.71 17.61 4.83
N TYR A 129 37.75 17.81 6.14
CA TYR A 129 37.23 16.87 7.15
C TYR A 129 35.99 17.41 7.86
N ARG A 130 35.55 18.64 7.55
CA ARG A 130 34.31 19.19 8.09
C ARG A 130 33.11 18.52 7.43
N PRO A 131 32.10 18.07 8.20
CA PRO A 131 30.87 17.53 7.63
C PRO A 131 30.20 18.62 6.79
N THR A 132 30.10 18.37 5.48
CA THR A 132 29.51 19.31 4.53
C THR A 132 28.16 18.78 4.08
N PHE A 133 27.13 19.61 4.18
CA PHE A 133 25.75 19.29 3.80
C PHE A 133 25.33 19.93 2.47
N ARG A 134 26.31 20.33 1.63
CA ARG A 134 26.05 20.78 0.25
C ARG A 134 25.22 19.72 -0.46
N ASN A 135 24.19 20.18 -1.17
CA ASN A 135 23.23 19.40 -1.96
C ASN A 135 21.96 18.94 -1.25
N ILE A 136 21.71 19.30 0.02
CA ILE A 136 20.38 19.08 0.63
C ILE A 136 19.29 19.80 -0.17
N SER A 137 19.41 21.12 -0.38
CA SER A 137 18.52 21.89 -1.25
C SER A 137 18.40 21.30 -2.66
N ALA A 138 19.51 20.85 -3.27
CA ALA A 138 19.48 20.24 -4.60
C ALA A 138 18.72 18.90 -4.61
N PHE A 139 18.88 18.06 -3.58
CA PHE A 139 18.16 16.80 -3.42
C PHE A 139 16.65 17.04 -3.30
N PHE A 140 16.25 17.95 -2.41
CA PHE A 140 14.85 18.31 -2.21
C PHE A 140 14.25 18.96 -3.46
N SER A 141 14.93 19.94 -4.07
CA SER A 141 14.48 20.61 -5.30
C SER A 141 14.23 19.63 -6.45
N ARG A 142 15.10 18.62 -6.60
CA ARG A 142 14.94 17.58 -7.63
C ARG A 142 13.69 16.72 -7.44
N HIS A 143 13.31 16.45 -6.19
CA HIS A 143 12.15 15.61 -5.85
C HIS A 143 10.87 16.43 -5.64
N MET A 144 10.98 17.74 -5.42
CA MET A 144 9.86 18.65 -5.18
C MET A 144 8.88 18.68 -6.36
N LYS A 145 9.37 18.56 -7.60
CA LYS A 145 8.52 18.45 -8.80
C LYS A 145 7.65 17.18 -8.82
N ASN A 146 8.16 16.08 -8.26
CA ASN A 146 7.38 14.84 -8.14
C ASN A 146 6.34 14.98 -7.03
N LEU A 147 6.68 15.65 -5.93
CA LEU A 147 5.78 15.88 -4.80
C LEU A 147 4.64 16.86 -5.16
N SER A 148 4.96 17.94 -5.88
CA SER A 148 3.99 18.95 -6.31
C SER A 148 2.97 18.45 -7.33
N SER A 149 3.35 17.44 -8.12
CA SER A 149 2.45 16.78 -9.09
C SER A 149 1.60 15.67 -8.47
N LEU A 150 1.90 15.22 -7.23
CA LEU A 150 1.14 14.14 -6.57
C LEU A 150 -0.37 14.39 -6.52
N PRO A 151 -0.88 15.59 -6.14
CA PRO A 151 -2.32 15.81 -6.09
C PRO A 151 -2.99 15.63 -7.45
N GLY A 152 -2.35 16.09 -8.54
CA GLY A 152 -2.83 15.90 -9.90
C GLY A 152 -2.84 14.43 -10.30
N ILE A 153 -1.75 13.71 -10.05
CA ILE A 153 -1.64 12.27 -10.32
C ILE A 153 -2.71 11.46 -9.58
N ILE A 154 -3.01 11.82 -8.32
CA ILE A 154 -4.04 11.13 -7.53
C ILE A 154 -5.43 11.35 -8.15
N ILE A 155 -5.76 12.58 -8.54
CA ILE A 155 -7.03 12.91 -9.20
C ILE A 155 -7.16 12.15 -10.53
N ASP A 156 -6.13 12.20 -11.37
CA ASP A 156 -6.13 11.52 -12.68
C ASP A 156 -6.31 10.01 -12.54
N LYS A 157 -5.66 9.41 -11.52
CA LYS A 157 -5.82 7.99 -11.21
C LYS A 157 -7.25 7.68 -10.76
N ILE A 158 -7.84 8.49 -9.87
CA ILE A 158 -9.22 8.25 -9.42
C ILE A 158 -10.20 8.30 -10.60
N ILE A 159 -10.05 9.27 -11.49
CA ILE A 159 -10.86 9.37 -12.71
C ILE A 159 -10.65 8.13 -13.59
N SER A 160 -9.40 7.71 -13.78
CA SER A 160 -9.04 6.52 -14.56
C SER A 160 -9.59 5.21 -13.94
N TYR A 161 -9.84 5.20 -12.63
CA TYR A 161 -10.36 4.07 -11.88
C TYR A 161 -11.86 4.17 -11.55
N VAL A 162 -12.61 5.06 -12.20
CA VAL A 162 -14.07 5.15 -12.03
C VAL A 162 -14.77 3.80 -12.30
N SER A 163 -14.26 3.00 -13.23
CA SER A 163 -14.78 1.65 -13.50
C SER A 163 -14.70 0.72 -12.27
N TYR A 164 -13.65 0.85 -11.44
CA TYR A 164 -13.51 0.09 -10.20
C TYR A 164 -14.57 0.47 -9.16
N PHE A 165 -15.01 1.72 -9.16
CA PHE A 165 -16.06 2.20 -8.26
C PHE A 165 -17.39 1.48 -8.46
N VAL A 166 -17.63 0.94 -9.66
CA VAL A 166 -18.81 0.12 -9.98
C VAL A 166 -18.50 -1.37 -9.86
N LEU A 167 -17.36 -1.82 -10.41
CA LEU A 167 -17.00 -3.24 -10.45
C LEU A 167 -16.74 -3.83 -9.06
N VAL A 168 -16.02 -3.12 -8.19
CA VAL A 168 -15.62 -3.64 -6.88
C VAL A 168 -16.84 -3.89 -5.99
N PRO A 169 -17.80 -2.96 -5.81
CA PRO A 169 -19.02 -3.25 -5.05
C PRO A 169 -19.85 -4.40 -5.64
N MET A 170 -19.92 -4.49 -6.97
CA MET A 170 -20.64 -5.57 -7.64
C MET A 170 -20.01 -6.93 -7.33
N ILE A 171 -18.70 -7.07 -7.51
CA ILE A 171 -17.96 -8.31 -7.19
C ILE A 171 -18.02 -8.62 -5.69
N LEU A 172 -17.92 -7.60 -4.85
CA LEU A 172 -18.03 -7.72 -3.39
C LEU A 172 -19.37 -8.34 -2.97
N ILE A 173 -20.48 -7.91 -3.57
CA ILE A 173 -21.80 -8.48 -3.31
C ILE A 173 -21.81 -9.98 -3.62
N TYR A 174 -21.29 -10.39 -4.79
CA TYR A 174 -21.20 -11.81 -5.15
C TYR A 174 -20.34 -12.60 -4.17
N PHE A 175 -19.18 -12.08 -3.79
CA PHE A 175 -18.30 -12.74 -2.81
C PHE A 175 -18.93 -12.86 -1.42
N LEU A 176 -19.70 -11.87 -0.96
CA LEU A 176 -20.38 -11.95 0.33
C LEU A 176 -21.61 -12.87 0.29
N LEU A 177 -22.36 -12.88 -0.82
CA LEU A 177 -23.50 -13.78 -1.00
C LEU A 177 -23.08 -15.24 -1.00
N ASP A 178 -22.04 -15.59 -1.76
CA ASP A 178 -21.58 -16.97 -1.94
C ASP A 178 -20.30 -17.31 -1.15
N TYR A 179 -19.91 -16.49 -0.18
CA TYR A 179 -18.65 -16.63 0.58
C TYR A 179 -18.38 -18.07 1.06
N GLU A 180 -19.37 -18.71 1.67
CA GLU A 180 -19.25 -20.08 2.19
C GLU A 180 -19.10 -21.11 1.06
N LYS A 181 -19.83 -20.93 -0.05
CA LYS A 181 -19.72 -21.81 -1.22
C LYS A 181 -18.34 -21.68 -1.85
N ILE A 182 -17.84 -20.46 -2.00
CA ILE A 182 -16.50 -20.18 -2.56
C ILE A 182 -15.43 -20.83 -1.69
N LEU A 183 -15.47 -20.63 -0.38
CA LEU A 183 -14.51 -21.26 0.54
C LEU A 183 -14.59 -22.79 0.49
N CYS A 184 -15.80 -23.36 0.47
CA CYS A 184 -16.00 -24.81 0.34
C CYS A 184 -15.48 -25.36 -0.99
N SER A 185 -15.71 -24.66 -2.10
CA SER A 185 -15.22 -25.05 -3.43
C SER A 185 -13.70 -24.99 -3.54
N VAL A 186 -13.07 -23.91 -3.04
CA VAL A 186 -11.60 -23.79 -2.98
C VAL A 186 -11.03 -24.90 -2.12
N ARG A 187 -11.60 -25.12 -0.93
CA ARG A 187 -11.22 -26.20 -0.02
C ARG A 187 -11.33 -27.57 -0.70
N ARG A 188 -12.45 -27.87 -1.37
CA ARG A 188 -12.67 -29.16 -2.04
C ARG A 188 -11.66 -29.40 -3.15
N ARG A 189 -11.45 -28.41 -4.04
CA ARG A 189 -10.48 -28.52 -5.14
C ARG A 189 -9.05 -28.71 -4.68
N LEU A 190 -8.67 -28.11 -3.55
CA LEU A 190 -7.33 -28.27 -2.97
C LEU A 190 -7.17 -29.58 -2.18
N ILE A 191 -8.26 -30.18 -1.67
CA ILE A 191 -8.24 -31.38 -0.83
C ILE A 191 -8.45 -32.67 -1.63
N ASP A 192 -9.14 -32.62 -2.77
CA ASP A 192 -9.38 -33.78 -3.65
C ASP A 192 -8.07 -34.45 -4.17
N SER A 193 -6.89 -33.95 -3.77
CA SER A 193 -5.60 -34.63 -3.90
C SER A 193 -5.36 -35.76 -2.87
N GLY A 194 -6.33 -36.10 -2.01
CA GLY A 194 -6.28 -37.26 -1.11
C GLY A 194 -5.40 -37.11 0.15
N ARG A 195 -4.90 -35.91 0.46
CA ARG A 195 -3.99 -35.68 1.60
C ARG A 195 -4.72 -35.03 2.78
N ILE A 196 -5.20 -35.85 3.73
CA ILE A 196 -5.98 -35.42 4.91
C ILE A 196 -5.25 -34.34 5.74
N HIS A 197 -3.92 -34.40 5.86
CA HIS A 197 -3.15 -33.37 6.55
C HIS A 197 -3.31 -31.98 5.92
N PHE A 198 -3.44 -31.88 4.59
CA PHE A 198 -3.60 -30.62 3.87
C PHE A 198 -4.91 -29.90 4.21
N LYS A 199 -5.96 -30.64 4.62
CA LYS A 199 -7.27 -30.09 4.99
C LYS A 199 -7.22 -29.23 6.25
N ASN A 200 -6.50 -29.68 7.28
CA ASN A 200 -6.41 -28.95 8.55
C ASN A 200 -5.59 -27.66 8.37
N TYR A 201 -4.47 -27.72 7.66
CA TYR A 201 -3.64 -26.56 7.36
C TYR A 201 -4.40 -25.49 6.57
N LEU A 202 -5.23 -25.84 5.57
CA LEU A 202 -6.01 -24.85 4.82
C LEU A 202 -7.05 -24.12 5.69
N GLY A 203 -7.64 -24.82 6.66
CA GLY A 203 -8.56 -24.21 7.62
C GLY A 203 -7.85 -23.21 8.53
N GLU A 204 -6.71 -23.63 9.10
CA GLU A 204 -5.86 -22.80 9.97
C GLU A 204 -5.29 -21.60 9.21
N LEU A 205 -4.84 -21.79 7.97
CA LEU A 205 -4.37 -20.70 7.10
C LEU A 205 -5.46 -19.69 6.84
N ASN A 206 -6.68 -20.14 6.48
CA ASN A 206 -7.80 -19.23 6.26
C ASN A 206 -8.14 -18.43 7.52
N GLN A 207 -8.17 -19.07 8.70
CA GLN A 207 -8.43 -18.39 9.97
C GLN A 207 -7.32 -17.40 10.32
N THR A 208 -6.05 -17.79 10.13
CA THR A 208 -4.88 -16.96 10.40
C THR A 208 -4.84 -15.74 9.50
N ILE A 209 -4.99 -15.93 8.19
CA ILE A 209 -5.03 -14.84 7.21
C ILE A 209 -6.22 -13.91 7.49
N SER A 210 -7.40 -14.47 7.74
CA SER A 210 -8.60 -13.68 8.03
C SER A 210 -8.44 -12.84 9.29
N SER A 211 -7.90 -13.41 10.37
CA SER A 211 -7.62 -12.67 11.61
C SER A 211 -6.53 -11.62 11.43
N TYR A 212 -5.46 -11.92 10.68
CA TYR A 212 -4.40 -10.95 10.38
C TYR A 212 -4.92 -9.76 9.60
N VAL A 213 -5.59 -9.99 8.45
CA VAL A 213 -6.09 -8.89 7.59
C VAL A 213 -7.06 -8.00 8.35
N ARG A 214 -7.98 -8.59 9.15
CA ARG A 214 -8.93 -7.83 9.98
C ARG A 214 -8.23 -7.08 11.11
N GLY A 215 -7.30 -7.72 11.80
CA GLY A 215 -6.50 -7.11 12.86
C GLY A 215 -5.71 -5.91 12.33
N SER A 216 -5.00 -6.10 11.22
CA SER A 216 -4.24 -5.02 10.56
C SER A 216 -5.15 -3.87 10.16
N PHE A 217 -6.29 -4.13 9.51
CA PHE A 217 -7.23 -3.06 9.15
C PHE A 217 -7.72 -2.28 10.38
N LEU A 218 -8.09 -2.98 11.45
CA LEU A 218 -8.57 -2.35 12.69
C LEU A 218 -7.46 -1.52 13.35
N VAL A 219 -6.24 -2.04 13.41
CA VAL A 219 -5.07 -1.32 13.92
C VAL A 219 -4.79 -0.05 13.10
N MET A 220 -4.92 -0.10 11.77
CA MET A 220 -4.75 1.07 10.91
C MET A 220 -5.80 2.16 11.21
N VAL A 221 -7.06 1.77 11.40
CA VAL A 221 -8.13 2.72 11.76
C VAL A 221 -7.87 3.34 13.13
N ILE A 222 -7.52 2.52 14.14
CA ILE A 222 -7.20 3.02 15.49
C ILE A 222 -6.00 3.97 15.44
N LEU A 223 -4.91 3.59 14.77
CA LEU A 223 -3.72 4.44 14.65
C LEU A 223 -4.04 5.76 13.97
N THR A 224 -4.81 5.74 12.89
CA THR A 224 -5.21 6.98 12.20
C THR A 224 -5.96 7.91 13.16
N LEU A 225 -6.92 7.40 13.93
CA LEU A 225 -7.69 8.22 14.88
C LEU A 225 -6.83 8.72 16.04
N VAL A 226 -6.10 7.82 16.70
CA VAL A 226 -5.30 8.14 17.89
C VAL A 226 -4.16 9.10 17.53
N CYS A 227 -3.39 8.83 16.47
CA CYS A 227 -2.31 9.71 16.06
C CYS A 227 -2.83 11.08 15.61
N THR A 228 -3.97 11.13 14.91
CA THR A 228 -4.58 12.42 14.55
C THR A 228 -4.92 13.23 15.80
N ILE A 229 -5.57 12.62 16.80
CA ILE A 229 -5.92 13.32 18.05
C ILE A 229 -4.65 13.81 18.76
N VAL A 230 -3.64 12.95 18.90
CA VAL A 230 -2.37 13.31 19.55
C VAL A 230 -1.68 14.48 18.83
N PHE A 231 -1.59 14.43 17.51
CA PHE A 231 -0.96 15.49 16.73
C PHE A 231 -1.74 16.80 16.78
N LEU A 232 -3.08 16.74 16.74
CA LEU A 232 -3.92 17.94 16.91
C LEU A 232 -3.76 18.56 18.31
N VAL A 233 -3.68 17.74 19.36
CA VAL A 233 -3.48 18.22 20.75
C VAL A 233 -2.12 18.88 20.93
N ILE A 234 -1.08 18.35 20.29
CA ILE A 234 0.28 18.93 20.32
C ILE A 234 0.38 20.16 19.39
N GLY A 235 -0.62 20.41 18.54
CA GLY A 235 -0.61 21.52 17.58
C GLY A 235 0.31 21.26 16.38
N LEU A 236 0.57 20.00 16.04
CA LEU A 236 1.39 19.63 14.90
C LEU A 236 0.60 19.84 13.59
N ASP A 237 1.16 20.63 12.68
CA ASP A 237 0.63 20.77 11.32
C ASP A 237 0.58 19.40 10.61
N PHE A 238 -0.36 19.24 9.67
CA PHE A 238 -0.52 18.03 8.86
C PHE A 238 -0.83 16.76 9.68
N ALA A 239 -1.49 16.91 10.82
CA ALA A 239 -1.83 15.83 11.76
C ALA A 239 -2.50 14.62 11.08
N VAL A 240 -3.52 14.84 10.24
CA VAL A 240 -4.26 13.75 9.59
C VAL A 240 -3.38 13.05 8.55
N PHE A 241 -2.65 13.82 7.73
CA PHE A 241 -1.70 13.28 6.77
C PHE A 241 -0.66 12.37 7.43
N PHE A 242 0.02 12.85 8.48
CA PHE A 242 1.01 12.04 9.17
C PHE A 242 0.41 10.81 9.86
N ALA A 243 -0.77 10.93 10.45
CA ALA A 243 -1.47 9.79 11.05
C ALA A 243 -1.80 8.71 10.01
N ILE A 244 -2.22 9.09 8.81
CA ILE A 244 -2.49 8.15 7.71
C ILE A 244 -1.20 7.53 7.20
N VAL A 245 -0.10 8.29 7.07
CA VAL A 245 1.21 7.73 6.70
C VAL A 245 1.63 6.65 7.70
N ILE A 246 1.55 6.94 9.01
CA ILE A 246 1.87 5.97 10.07
C ILE A 246 0.98 4.72 9.98
N ALA A 247 -0.33 4.91 9.80
CA ALA A 247 -1.26 3.79 9.69
C ALA A 247 -0.94 2.91 8.47
N VAL A 248 -0.70 3.51 7.31
CA VAL A 248 -0.39 2.81 6.05
C VAL A 248 0.95 2.08 6.14
N THR A 249 1.99 2.69 6.69
CA THR A 249 3.29 2.01 6.84
C THR A 249 3.20 0.85 7.83
N ASN A 250 2.33 0.94 8.84
CA ASN A 250 2.10 -0.12 9.82
C ASN A 250 1.45 -1.41 9.26
N VAL A 251 1.13 -1.45 7.96
CA VAL A 251 0.84 -2.71 7.25
C VAL A 251 2.03 -3.67 7.29
N ILE A 252 3.26 -3.13 7.33
CA ILE A 252 4.50 -3.90 7.48
C ILE A 252 4.85 -3.96 8.98
N PRO A 253 4.64 -5.11 9.65
CA PRO A 253 4.90 -5.23 11.09
C PRO A 253 6.35 -4.90 11.42
N TYR A 254 6.57 -4.36 12.62
CA TYR A 254 7.86 -3.93 13.18
C TYR A 254 8.55 -2.76 12.46
N LEU A 255 8.51 -2.68 11.14
CA LEU A 255 9.15 -1.60 10.38
C LEU A 255 8.26 -0.38 10.23
N GLY A 256 6.95 -0.63 10.05
CA GLY A 256 5.97 0.39 9.75
C GLY A 256 5.90 1.56 10.72
N PRO A 257 5.87 1.33 12.05
CA PRO A 257 5.86 2.42 13.04
C PRO A 257 7.08 3.33 12.95
N TYR A 258 8.28 2.78 12.78
CA TYR A 258 9.51 3.57 12.70
C TYR A 258 9.58 4.38 11.41
N ILE A 259 9.26 3.76 10.28
CA ILE A 259 9.24 4.45 8.98
C ILE A 259 8.15 5.54 8.98
N GLY A 260 6.97 5.23 9.51
CA GLY A 260 5.85 6.15 9.57
C GLY A 260 6.10 7.34 10.50
N ALA A 261 6.68 7.08 11.68
CA ALA A 261 6.97 8.11 12.67
C ALA A 261 8.15 9.02 12.29
N ALA A 262 9.06 8.55 11.41
CA ALA A 262 10.19 9.36 10.96
C ALA A 262 9.75 10.70 10.37
N PHE A 263 8.69 10.71 9.56
CA PHE A 263 8.20 11.93 8.90
C PHE A 263 7.70 13.00 9.88
N PRO A 264 6.70 12.74 10.75
CA PRO A 264 6.22 13.74 11.70
C PRO A 264 7.29 14.12 12.74
N VAL A 265 8.15 13.19 13.15
CA VAL A 265 9.22 13.50 14.11
C VAL A 265 10.23 14.47 13.49
N LEU A 266 10.67 14.22 12.26
CA LEU A 266 11.56 15.14 11.55
C LEU A 266 10.91 16.51 11.35
N TYR A 267 9.64 16.54 10.93
CA TYR A 267 8.90 17.79 10.78
C TYR A 267 8.80 18.57 12.09
N ALA A 268 8.45 17.90 13.20
CA ALA A 268 8.34 18.51 14.52
C ALA A 268 9.69 19.05 15.03
N LEU A 269 10.79 18.33 14.80
CA LEU A 269 12.14 18.76 15.20
C LEU A 269 12.61 20.02 14.46
N ILE A 270 12.11 20.24 13.24
CA ILE A 270 12.48 21.39 12.42
C ILE A 270 11.63 22.61 12.81
N THR A 271 10.32 22.41 12.97
CA THR A 271 9.35 23.50 13.18
C THR A 271 9.12 23.88 14.64
N SER A 272 9.49 23.03 15.60
CA SER A 272 9.45 23.35 17.03
C SER A 272 10.83 23.85 17.48
N PRO A 273 10.94 25.09 17.99
CA PRO A 273 12.20 25.64 18.52
C PRO A 273 12.71 24.91 19.77
#